data_AF-A0A497T991-F1
#
_entry.id   AF-A0A497T991-F1
#
_cell.length_a   1.000
_cell.length_b   1.000
_cell.length_c   1.000
_cell.angle_alpha   90.00
_cell.angle_beta   90.00
_cell.angle_gamma   90.00
#
_symmetry.space_group_name_H-M   'P 1'
#
loop_
_entity.id
_entity.type
_entity.pdbx_description
1 polymer ?
#
loop_
_entity_poly.entity_id
_entity_poly.type
_entity_poly.pdbx_seq_one_letter_code
_entity_poly.pdbx_strand_id
1 'polypeptide(L)'
;MAYRPTEYPRVGTGRYYYIMYENLERTRAGTRVWKPRVKRVYISGRLLKMEKGRVRKRTGKVVNGIKFYYENTRKGFTAHRHGTRYKVSKAKMVVEKVVELPRDARNIRLTTSKREAQPTLMEVR
;
A
#
# COMPACT_ATOMS: atom_id res chain seq x y z
N MET A 1 -20.75 -17.92 0.69
CA MET A 1 -19.59 -17.55 -0.17
C MET A 1 -18.72 -16.55 0.58
N ALA A 2 -17.46 -16.88 0.85
CA ALA A 2 -16.52 -15.95 1.48
C ALA A 2 -16.09 -14.87 0.47
N TYR A 3 -16.22 -13.60 0.86
CA TYR A 3 -15.87 -12.46 0.01
C TYR A 3 -14.36 -12.41 -0.27
N ARG A 4 -13.96 -12.38 -1.55
CA ARG A 4 -12.56 -12.27 -1.98
C ARG A 4 -12.17 -10.80 -2.14
N PRO A 5 -11.13 -10.32 -1.44
CA PRO A 5 -10.68 -8.94 -1.56
C PRO A 5 -10.27 -8.56 -2.99
N THR A 6 -10.61 -7.34 -3.40
CA THR A 6 -10.34 -6.78 -4.74
C THR A 6 -9.43 -5.56 -4.63
N GLU A 7 -8.35 -5.49 -5.41
CA GLU A 7 -7.56 -4.25 -5.56
C GLU A 7 -8.43 -3.17 -6.25
N TYR A 8 -8.79 -2.11 -5.53
CA TYR A 8 -9.83 -1.15 -5.98
C TYR A 8 -9.27 0.27 -6.22
N PRO A 9 -9.76 1.02 -7.22
CA PRO A 9 -9.40 2.42 -7.45
C PRO A 9 -9.99 3.36 -6.38
N ARG A 10 -9.41 4.56 -6.29
CA ARG A 10 -9.48 5.51 -5.16
C ARG A 10 -10.90 6.04 -4.89
N VAL A 11 -11.57 5.63 -3.81
CA VAL A 11 -12.75 6.30 -3.24
C VAL A 11 -12.83 6.02 -1.74
N GLY A 12 -12.99 7.04 -0.87
CA GLY A 12 -13.25 6.88 0.58
C GLY A 12 -12.51 7.86 1.51
N THR A 13 -12.69 7.71 2.83
CA THR A 13 -11.98 8.42 3.94
C THR A 13 -10.51 7.99 4.06
N GLY A 14 -9.88 7.81 2.91
CA GLY A 14 -8.54 7.27 2.85
C GLY A 14 -7.50 8.24 3.37
N ARG A 15 -6.37 7.68 3.76
CA ARG A 15 -5.22 8.44 4.25
C ARG A 15 -3.95 7.99 3.58
N TYR A 16 -2.97 8.88 3.58
CA TYR A 16 -1.62 8.54 3.17
C TYR A 16 -0.89 7.85 4.33
N TYR A 17 -0.15 6.81 3.97
CA TYR A 17 0.87 6.20 4.81
C TYR A 17 2.21 6.36 4.11
N TYR A 18 3.25 6.48 4.91
CA TYR A 18 4.64 6.59 4.49
C TYR A 18 5.38 5.35 4.98
N ILE A 19 5.86 4.58 4.02
CA ILE A 19 6.66 3.38 4.26
C ILE A 19 8.12 3.82 4.24
N MET A 20 8.74 3.84 5.40
CA MET A 20 10.15 4.15 5.57
C MET A 20 10.94 2.84 5.58
N TYR A 21 12.05 2.78 4.87
CA TYR A 21 12.91 1.60 4.78
C TYR A 21 14.34 2.00 4.42
N GLU A 22 15.30 1.13 4.68
CA GLU A 22 16.66 1.27 4.15
C GLU A 22 16.83 0.37 2.93
N ASN A 23 17.58 0.86 1.94
CA ASN A 23 17.89 0.16 0.70
C ASN A 23 19.40 0.21 0.45
N LEU A 24 19.99 -0.88 -0.03
CA LEU A 24 21.42 -0.92 -0.36
C LEU A 24 21.63 -0.29 -1.73
N GLU A 25 22.43 0.76 -1.78
CA GLU A 25 22.70 1.49 -3.03
C GLU A 25 24.21 1.58 -3.29
N ARG A 26 24.57 1.53 -4.58
CA ARG A 26 25.93 1.83 -5.02
C ARG A 26 26.14 3.34 -5.05
N THR A 27 27.24 3.81 -4.46
CA THR A 27 27.70 5.19 -4.57
C THR A 27 28.42 5.40 -5.90
N ARG A 28 28.66 6.67 -6.26
CA ARG A 28 29.45 7.03 -7.46
C ARG A 28 30.89 6.49 -7.39
N ALA A 29 31.42 6.31 -6.18
CA ALA A 29 32.74 5.75 -5.91
C ALA A 29 32.77 4.20 -5.89
N GLY A 30 31.66 3.53 -6.20
CA GLY A 30 31.59 2.06 -6.28
C GLY A 30 31.26 1.34 -4.96
N THR A 31 31.34 2.02 -3.82
CA THR A 31 31.00 1.47 -2.50
C THR A 31 29.48 1.23 -2.36
N ARG A 32 29.08 0.27 -1.51
CA ARG A 32 27.67 0.02 -1.18
C ARG A 32 27.32 0.63 0.17
N VAL A 33 26.25 1.43 0.22
CA VAL A 33 25.79 2.11 1.44
C VAL A 33 24.29 1.92 1.60
N TRP A 34 23.85 1.68 2.84
CA TRP A 34 22.43 1.64 3.18
C TRP A 34 21.87 3.05 3.22
N LYS A 35 20.92 3.34 2.34
CA LYS A 35 20.26 4.64 2.27
C LYS A 35 18.80 4.55 2.70
N PRO A 36 18.35 5.49 3.54
CA PRO A 36 16.96 5.59 3.91
C PRO A 36 16.13 6.04 2.69
N ARG A 37 14.95 5.44 2.56
CA ARG A 37 14.00 5.68 1.48
C ARG A 37 12.59 5.71 2.04
N VAL A 38 11.74 6.45 1.35
CA VAL A 38 10.34 6.60 1.73
C VAL A 38 9.46 6.34 0.51
N LYS A 39 8.46 5.49 0.68
CA LYS A 39 7.43 5.24 -0.32
C LYS A 39 6.08 5.66 0.23
N ARG A 40 5.42 6.59 -0.45
CA ARG A 40 4.08 7.07 -0.09
C ARG A 40 3.02 6.15 -0.68
N VAL A 41 2.09 5.67 0.14
CA VAL A 41 0.94 4.86 -0.29
C VAL A 41 -0.35 5.46 0.22
N TYR A 42 -1.34 5.56 -0.67
CA TYR A 42 -2.71 5.91 -0.28
C TYR A 42 -3.52 4.66 0.00
N ILE A 43 -4.21 4.62 1.14
CA ILE A 43 -5.15 3.56 1.52
C ILE A 43 -6.53 4.18 1.57
N SER A 44 -7.46 3.71 0.74
CA SER A 44 -8.77 4.37 0.52
C SER A 44 -9.83 4.07 1.58
N GLY A 45 -9.42 3.64 2.77
CA GLY A 45 -10.35 3.23 3.82
C GLY A 45 -9.66 2.96 5.15
N ARG A 46 -10.38 2.28 6.06
CA ARG A 46 -9.87 1.97 7.39
C ARG A 46 -8.90 0.78 7.30
N LEU A 47 -7.65 0.98 7.69
CA LEU A 47 -6.67 -0.11 7.77
C LEU A 47 -7.13 -1.14 8.82
N LEU A 48 -7.19 -2.40 8.43
CA LEU A 48 -7.58 -3.52 9.28
C LEU A 48 -6.36 -4.33 9.72
N LYS A 49 -5.51 -4.69 8.76
CA LYS A 49 -4.32 -5.53 8.98
C LYS A 49 -3.21 -5.13 8.02
N MET A 50 -1.98 -5.38 8.45
CA MET A 50 -0.78 -5.26 7.61
C MET A 50 0.13 -6.48 7.79
N GLU A 51 0.71 -6.95 6.70
CA GLU A 51 1.75 -7.98 6.67
C GLU A 51 3.00 -7.41 5.99
N LYS A 52 4.20 -7.67 6.56
CA LYS A 52 5.48 -7.15 6.05
C LYS A 52 6.44 -8.29 5.71
N GLY A 53 7.35 -8.05 4.76
CA GLY A 53 8.33 -9.02 4.30
C GLY A 53 7.88 -9.69 3.01
N ARG A 54 8.01 -11.03 2.93
CA ARG A 54 7.55 -11.80 1.76
C ARG A 54 6.04 -11.94 1.77
N VAL A 55 5.37 -11.20 0.89
CA VAL A 55 3.90 -11.19 0.76
C VAL A 55 3.46 -11.73 -0.59
N ARG A 56 2.33 -12.45 -0.61
CA ARG A 56 1.75 -13.01 -1.82
C ARG A 56 0.71 -12.04 -2.42
N LYS A 57 0.92 -11.68 -3.68
CA LYS A 57 -0.05 -10.94 -4.50
C LYS A 57 -1.23 -11.82 -4.86
N ARG A 58 -2.34 -11.20 -5.26
CA ARG A 58 -3.52 -11.90 -5.80
C ARG A 58 -3.17 -12.75 -7.03
N THR A 59 -2.22 -12.32 -7.85
CA THR A 59 -1.72 -13.09 -9.01
C THR A 59 -0.93 -14.36 -8.62
N GLY A 60 -0.69 -14.59 -7.33
CA GLY A 60 0.11 -15.70 -6.83
C GLY A 60 1.60 -15.39 -6.67
N LYS A 61 2.11 -14.32 -7.29
CA LYS A 61 3.52 -13.88 -7.17
C LYS A 61 3.86 -13.48 -5.73
N VAL A 62 4.97 -13.99 -5.22
CA VAL A 62 5.53 -13.58 -3.92
C VAL A 62 6.53 -12.45 -4.13
N VAL A 63 6.42 -11.37 -3.35
CA VAL A 63 7.25 -10.17 -3.45
C VAL A 63 7.70 -9.71 -2.07
N ASN A 64 8.85 -9.03 -1.98
CA ASN A 64 9.21 -8.32 -0.75
C ASN A 64 8.42 -7.02 -0.67
N GLY A 65 7.81 -6.73 0.47
CA GLY A 65 7.04 -5.51 0.62
C GLY A 65 6.07 -5.55 1.78
N ILE A 66 4.97 -4.80 1.61
CA ILE A 66 3.91 -4.70 2.59
C ILE A 66 2.57 -5.01 1.91
N LYS A 67 1.78 -5.87 2.54
CA LYS A 67 0.40 -6.14 2.15
C LYS A 67 -0.55 -5.51 3.17
N PHE A 68 -1.38 -4.60 2.68
CA PHE A 68 -2.40 -3.90 3.46
C PHE A 68 -3.76 -4.55 3.21
N TYR A 69 -4.51 -4.75 4.28
CA TYR A 69 -5.92 -5.12 4.25
C TYR A 69 -6.71 -3.97 4.85
N TYR A 70 -7.67 -3.41 4.12
CA TYR A 70 -8.44 -2.27 4.59
C TYR A 70 -9.91 -2.38 4.22
N GLU A 71 -10.79 -1.91 5.11
CA GLU A 71 -12.21 -1.79 4.84
C GLU A 71 -12.45 -0.58 3.94
N ASN A 72 -13.02 -0.82 2.76
CA ASN A 72 -13.53 0.23 1.89
C ASN A 72 -15.05 0.09 1.74
N THR A 73 -15.72 1.23 1.64
CA THR A 73 -17.16 1.30 1.42
C THR A 73 -17.43 1.66 -0.04
N ARG A 74 -17.98 0.71 -0.80
CA ARG A 74 -18.45 0.96 -2.15
C ARG A 74 -19.77 1.74 -2.07
N LYS A 75 -19.83 2.91 -2.71
CA LYS A 75 -21.08 3.66 -2.88
C LYS A 75 -22.07 2.81 -3.69
N GLY A 76 -23.36 2.96 -3.39
CA GLY A 76 -24.38 2.41 -4.26
C GLY A 76 -24.32 3.08 -5.62
N PHE A 77 -24.59 2.32 -6.68
CA PHE A 77 -24.60 2.83 -8.04
C PHE A 77 -25.70 2.13 -8.84
N THR A 78 -26.17 2.82 -9.88
CA THR A 78 -27.06 2.25 -10.86
C THR A 78 -26.21 1.65 -11.96
N ALA A 79 -26.45 0.40 -12.30
CA ALA A 79 -25.74 -0.29 -13.36
C ALA A 79 -26.72 -0.80 -14.41
N HIS A 80 -26.23 -0.91 -15.63
CA HIS A 80 -26.99 -1.39 -16.78
C HIS A 80 -26.32 -2.64 -17.32
N ARG A 81 -27.09 -3.71 -17.49
CA ARG A 81 -26.60 -4.95 -18.09
C ARG A 81 -27.73 -5.55 -18.92
N HIS A 82 -27.46 -5.84 -20.20
CA HIS A 82 -28.43 -6.38 -21.16
C HIS A 82 -29.76 -5.59 -21.19
N GLY A 83 -29.71 -4.25 -21.20
CA GLY A 83 -30.90 -3.41 -21.21
C GLY A 83 -31.63 -3.27 -19.87
N THR A 84 -31.32 -4.09 -18.88
CA THR A 84 -31.89 -3.99 -17.52
C THR A 84 -31.07 -3.07 -16.64
N ARG A 85 -31.75 -2.13 -15.98
CA ARG A 85 -31.18 -1.24 -14.97
C ARG A 85 -31.35 -1.85 -13.58
N TYR A 86 -30.27 -2.04 -12.84
CA TYR A 86 -30.30 -2.53 -11.46
C TYR A 86 -29.64 -1.53 -10.51
N LYS A 87 -30.24 -1.39 -9.32
CA LYS A 87 -29.70 -0.58 -8.22
C LYS A 87 -28.79 -1.46 -7.37
N VAL A 88 -27.50 -1.14 -7.35
CA VAL A 88 -26.52 -1.79 -6.50
C VAL A 88 -26.45 -1.03 -5.18
N SER A 89 -26.72 -1.71 -4.07
CA SER A 89 -26.65 -1.11 -2.73
C SER A 89 -25.20 -0.83 -2.30
N LYS A 90 -25.08 0.09 -1.34
CA LYS A 90 -23.82 0.37 -0.64
C LYS A 90 -23.34 -0.91 0.06
N ALA A 91 -22.05 -1.21 -0.04
CA ALA A 91 -21.46 -2.41 0.58
C ALA A 91 -20.10 -2.09 1.21
N LYS A 92 -19.82 -2.72 2.36
CA LYS A 92 -18.48 -2.75 2.95
C LYS A 92 -17.71 -3.93 2.40
N MET A 93 -16.44 -3.71 2.08
CA MET A 93 -15.58 -4.74 1.53
C MET A 93 -14.17 -4.63 2.09
N VAL A 94 -13.53 -5.78 2.29
CA VAL A 94 -12.09 -5.82 2.59
C VAL A 94 -11.34 -5.76 1.26
N VAL A 95 -10.42 -4.81 1.15
CA VAL A 95 -9.54 -4.64 -0.01
C VAL A 95 -8.12 -4.99 0.39
N GLU A 96 -7.44 -5.70 -0.50
CA GLU A 96 -6.01 -5.95 -0.40
C GLU A 96 -5.25 -4.95 -1.28
N LYS A 97 -4.10 -4.49 -0.79
CA LYS A 97 -3.15 -3.71 -1.60
C LYS A 97 -1.73 -4.10 -1.23
N VAL A 98 -0.95 -4.49 -2.23
CA VAL A 98 0.46 -4.83 -2.05
C VAL A 98 1.34 -3.67 -2.52
N VAL A 99 2.27 -3.26 -1.66
CA VAL A 99 3.32 -2.32 -2.00
C VAL A 99 4.65 -3.06 -2.01
N GLU A 100 5.21 -3.23 -3.20
CA GLU A 100 6.53 -3.82 -3.39
C GLU A 100 7.63 -2.88 -2.90
N LEU A 101 8.63 -3.47 -2.24
CA LEU A 101 9.87 -2.85 -1.82
C LEU A 101 11.06 -3.59 -2.48
N PRO A 102 12.25 -2.96 -2.57
CA PRO A 102 13.47 -3.65 -2.98
C PRO A 102 13.71 -4.93 -2.17
N ARG A 103 14.38 -5.92 -2.77
CA ARG A 103 14.55 -7.25 -2.15
C ARG A 103 15.33 -7.20 -0.83
N ASP A 104 16.28 -6.30 -0.76
CA ASP A 104 17.18 -6.01 0.33
C ASP A 104 16.63 -4.98 1.33
N ALA A 105 15.40 -4.49 1.12
CA ALA A 105 14.81 -3.49 1.99
C ALA A 105 14.72 -3.97 3.44
N ARG A 106 15.28 -3.18 4.36
CA ARG A 106 15.32 -3.47 5.80
C ARG A 106 14.80 -2.29 6.63
N ASN A 107 14.67 -2.49 7.94
CA ASN A 107 14.20 -1.47 8.88
C ASN A 107 12.86 -0.83 8.47
N ILE A 108 11.95 -1.67 7.93
CA ILE A 108 10.67 -1.23 7.40
C ILE A 108 9.77 -0.71 8.53
N ARG A 109 9.42 0.57 8.45
CA ARG A 109 8.53 1.29 9.38
C ARG A 109 7.40 1.97 8.62
N LEU A 110 6.28 2.19 9.29
CA LEU A 110 5.09 2.82 8.73
C LEU A 110 4.70 4.01 9.62
N THR A 111 4.42 5.16 9.01
CA THR A 111 3.83 6.31 9.71
C THR A 111 2.73 6.94 8.85
N THR A 112 1.78 7.62 9.49
CA THR A 112 0.81 8.51 8.83
C THR A 112 1.28 9.97 8.84
N SER A 113 2.30 10.31 9.64
CA SER A 113 2.86 11.65 9.74
C SER A 113 3.86 11.90 8.61
N LYS A 114 3.58 12.93 7.80
CA LYS A 114 4.54 13.38 6.77
C LYS A 114 5.85 13.87 7.40
N ARG A 115 5.78 14.54 8.56
CA ARG A 115 6.95 15.10 9.25
C ARG A 115 7.88 13.99 9.77
N GLU A 116 7.32 12.93 10.36
CA GLU A 116 8.10 11.76 10.78
C GLU A 116 8.70 10.98 9.60
N ALA A 117 8.02 11.01 8.45
CA ALA A 117 8.54 10.43 7.22
C ALA A 117 9.61 11.31 6.53
N GLN A 118 9.86 12.51 7.02
CA GLN A 118 10.77 13.48 6.40
C GLN A 118 12.25 13.50 6.85
N PRO A 119 12.81 12.69 7.78
CA PRO A 119 14.21 12.85 8.14
C PRO A 119 15.10 11.93 7.30
N THR A 120 15.68 12.45 6.20
CA THR A 120 17.01 12.06 5.64
C THR A 120 17.33 12.74 4.29
N LEU A 121 17.44 14.06 4.29
CA LEU A 121 18.74 14.62 3.90
C LEU A 121 19.55 14.53 5.19
N MET A 122 20.53 13.64 5.29
CA MET A 122 21.57 13.86 6.30
C MET A 122 22.03 15.29 6.09
N GLU A 123 22.06 16.12 7.14
CA GLU A 123 22.87 17.32 7.10
C GLU A 123 24.25 16.87 6.66
N VAL A 124 24.60 17.21 5.42
CA VAL A 124 25.98 17.15 4.97
C VAL A 124 26.63 18.31 5.71
N ARG A 125 27.22 18.00 6.86
CA ARG A 125 28.24 18.88 7.44
C ARG A 125 29.48 18.84 6.57
#